data_AF-A0A7C1E0A6-F1
#
_entry.id   AF-A0A7C1E0A6-F1
#
_cell.length_a   1.000
_cell.length_b   1.000
_cell.length_c   1.000
_cell.angle_alpha   90.00
_cell.angle_beta   90.00
_cell.angle_gamma   90.00
#
_symmetry.space_group_name_H-M   'P 1'
#
loop_
_entity.id
_entity.type
_entity.pdbx_description
1 polymer ?
#
loop_
_entity_poly.entity_id
_entity_poly.type
_entity_poly.pdbx_seq_one_letter_code
_entity_poly.pdbx_strand_id
1 'polypeptide(L)'
;RENATILNAATIPVMKRVISSLRKAMDNLGLEHAEIYFAQNDGTIASREFVEKFPIFTVIAPISNSIRGAYVLTGIPNAIVVDTGGTTSNIGALVNGYPREALEIELAGVRTNIRAPDIIAVGLAGGSIVKVSNGDIEVGPISVGYRLIEEGIAWGGNTLTATDIALAKGAMTIEDSRCKPERVRQIVPAELIEKVYNYMVAKLEENIDRIKTRPDPETVILVGGGSAMWPKKLRGAKEVIRPEAAQYANAVGAATALIGATVEKAFSYDSTKREQAISITRAEAEKKAVEAGADPSTLQVAEVEEVAMPYLPGNAVKIRVKVIGKLKLR
;
A
#
# COMPACT_ATOMS: atom_id res chain seq x y z
N ARG A 1 20.47 1.97 -8.77
CA ARG A 1 20.38 1.37 -10.14
C ARG A 1 20.81 -0.09 -10.12
N GLU A 2 22.06 -0.42 -9.79
CA GLU A 2 22.56 -1.81 -9.73
C GLU A 2 21.71 -2.71 -8.82
N ASN A 3 21.44 -2.26 -7.58
CA ASN A 3 20.56 -2.97 -6.64
C ASN A 3 19.19 -3.31 -7.23
N ALA A 4 18.54 -2.34 -7.90
CA ALA A 4 17.24 -2.55 -8.53
C ALA A 4 17.33 -3.56 -9.69
N THR A 5 18.40 -3.52 -10.49
CA THR A 5 18.64 -4.50 -11.56
C THR A 5 18.82 -5.90 -11.00
N ILE A 6 19.62 -6.06 -9.94
CA ILE A 6 19.89 -7.36 -9.29
C ILE A 6 18.59 -7.93 -8.70
N LEU A 7 17.85 -7.14 -7.93
CA LEU A 7 16.58 -7.55 -7.34
C LEU A 7 15.53 -7.90 -8.40
N ASN A 8 15.47 -7.13 -9.49
CA ASN A 8 14.59 -7.44 -10.61
C ASN A 8 14.96 -8.78 -11.25
N ALA A 9 16.25 -8.98 -11.57
CA ALA A 9 16.72 -10.24 -12.15
C ALA A 9 16.43 -11.44 -11.23
N ALA A 10 16.61 -11.28 -9.92
CA ALA A 10 16.35 -12.34 -8.94
C ALA A 10 14.86 -12.72 -8.83
N THR A 11 13.94 -11.80 -9.14
CA THR A 11 12.49 -12.01 -9.02
C THR A 11 11.83 -12.50 -10.31
N ILE A 12 12.48 -12.39 -11.47
CA ILE A 12 11.96 -12.88 -12.77
C ILE A 12 11.53 -14.36 -12.72
N PRO A 13 12.31 -15.32 -12.19
CA PRO A 13 11.90 -16.73 -12.17
C PRO A 13 10.67 -17.00 -11.32
N VAL A 14 10.46 -16.23 -10.25
CA VAL A 14 9.25 -16.31 -9.41
C VAL A 14 8.05 -15.77 -10.19
N MET A 15 8.19 -14.59 -10.81
CA MET A 15 7.10 -13.97 -11.57
C MET A 15 6.64 -14.83 -12.75
N LYS A 16 7.58 -15.45 -13.50
CA LYS A 16 7.24 -16.39 -14.57
C LYS A 16 6.40 -17.58 -14.08
N ARG A 17 6.72 -18.11 -12.90
CA ARG A 17 5.94 -19.21 -12.28
C ARG A 17 4.55 -18.74 -11.86
N VAL A 18 4.44 -17.54 -11.28
CA VAL A 18 3.15 -16.93 -10.91
C VAL A 18 2.27 -16.74 -12.14
N ILE A 19 2.79 -16.10 -13.19
CA ILE A 19 2.07 -15.88 -14.45
C ILE A 19 1.64 -17.20 -15.08
N SER A 20 2.52 -18.19 -15.14
CA SER A 20 2.18 -19.52 -15.70
C SER A 20 1.07 -20.20 -14.90
N SER A 21 1.15 -20.15 -13.57
CA SER A 21 0.15 -20.76 -12.69
C SER A 21 -1.20 -20.05 -12.78
N LEU A 22 -1.20 -18.72 -12.84
CA LEU A 22 -2.41 -17.92 -13.02
C LEU A 22 -3.10 -18.23 -14.37
N ARG A 23 -2.33 -18.32 -15.45
CA ARG A 23 -2.88 -18.70 -16.77
C ARG A 23 -3.53 -20.08 -16.73
N LYS A 24 -2.86 -21.09 -16.16
CA LYS A 24 -3.45 -22.44 -16.01
C LYS A 24 -4.74 -22.41 -15.19
N ALA A 25 -4.79 -21.61 -14.13
CA ALA A 25 -6.00 -21.45 -13.33
C ALA A 25 -7.14 -20.80 -14.14
N MET A 26 -6.83 -19.80 -14.95
CA MET A 26 -7.81 -19.17 -15.85
C MET A 26 -8.31 -20.13 -16.94
N ASP A 27 -7.41 -20.90 -17.55
CA ASP A 27 -7.77 -21.90 -18.56
C ASP A 27 -8.72 -22.96 -17.96
N ASN A 28 -8.42 -23.45 -16.75
CA ASN A 28 -9.28 -24.40 -16.03
C ASN A 28 -10.66 -23.84 -15.68
N LEU A 29 -10.80 -22.51 -15.62
CA LEU A 29 -12.07 -21.82 -15.33
C LEU A 29 -12.80 -21.36 -16.60
N GLY A 30 -12.26 -21.64 -17.80
CA GLY A 30 -12.84 -21.16 -19.07
C GLY A 30 -12.69 -19.65 -19.27
N LEU A 31 -11.62 -19.05 -18.73
CA LEU A 31 -11.32 -17.62 -18.79
C LEU A 31 -10.10 -17.31 -19.70
N GLU A 32 -9.81 -18.17 -20.67
CA GLU A 32 -8.64 -18.08 -21.55
C GLU A 32 -8.58 -16.78 -22.37
N HIS A 33 -9.71 -16.12 -22.57
CA HIS A 33 -9.82 -14.87 -23.33
C HIS A 33 -9.61 -13.60 -22.49
N ALA A 34 -9.57 -13.71 -21.17
CA ALA A 34 -9.38 -12.56 -20.30
C ALA A 34 -7.92 -12.11 -20.29
N GLU A 35 -7.70 -10.81 -20.50
CA GLU A 35 -6.37 -10.21 -20.38
C GLU A 35 -5.96 -10.07 -18.91
N ILE A 36 -4.69 -10.33 -18.62
CA ILE A 36 -4.13 -10.26 -17.26
C ILE A 36 -3.33 -8.98 -17.11
N TYR A 37 -3.74 -8.16 -16.13
CA TYR A 37 -3.02 -6.98 -15.68
C TYR A 37 -2.57 -7.16 -14.24
N PHE A 38 -1.44 -6.54 -13.91
CA PHE A 38 -0.83 -6.60 -12.59
C PHE A 38 -0.75 -5.20 -12.00
N ALA A 39 -1.14 -5.07 -10.74
CA ALA A 39 -0.96 -3.84 -9.99
C ALA A 39 0.54 -3.54 -9.78
N GLN A 40 0.87 -2.27 -9.79
CA GLN A 40 2.22 -1.74 -9.61
C GLN A 40 2.34 -1.00 -8.27
N ASN A 41 3.59 -0.84 -7.83
CA ASN A 41 3.94 -0.13 -6.59
C ASN A 41 3.47 1.34 -6.59
N ASP A 42 3.19 1.95 -7.73
CA ASP A 42 2.80 3.35 -7.83
C ASP A 42 1.28 3.56 -8.01
N GLY A 43 0.50 2.51 -7.75
CA GLY A 43 -0.97 2.54 -7.77
C GLY A 43 -1.60 2.45 -9.16
N THR A 44 -0.80 2.12 -10.19
CA THR A 44 -1.27 1.84 -11.55
C THR A 44 -1.24 0.34 -11.85
N ILE A 45 -1.70 -0.05 -13.04
CA ILE A 45 -1.58 -1.42 -13.56
C ILE A 45 -0.71 -1.48 -14.80
N ALA A 46 -0.04 -2.61 -14.99
CA ALA A 46 0.77 -2.92 -16.16
C ALA A 46 0.38 -4.28 -16.77
N SER A 47 0.67 -4.43 -18.06
CA SER A 47 0.44 -5.70 -18.76
C SER A 47 1.36 -6.80 -18.22
N ARG A 48 0.95 -8.05 -18.45
CA ARG A 48 1.76 -9.24 -18.18
C ARG A 48 3.16 -9.14 -18.80
N GLU A 49 3.28 -8.70 -20.05
CA GLU A 49 4.54 -8.65 -20.80
C GLU A 49 5.54 -7.68 -20.15
N PHE A 50 5.04 -6.58 -19.59
CA PHE A 50 5.88 -5.64 -18.86
C PHE A 50 6.35 -6.24 -17.53
N VAL A 51 5.42 -6.81 -16.75
CA VAL A 51 5.73 -7.36 -15.43
C VAL A 51 6.60 -8.62 -15.49
N GLU A 52 6.53 -9.40 -16.56
CA GLU A 52 7.44 -10.53 -16.77
C GLU A 52 8.91 -10.09 -16.92
N LYS A 53 9.14 -8.90 -17.49
CA LYS A 53 10.47 -8.29 -17.64
C LYS A 53 10.89 -7.51 -16.40
N PHE A 54 9.94 -6.85 -15.75
CA PHE A 54 10.19 -5.92 -14.65
C PHE A 54 9.34 -6.21 -13.39
N PRO A 55 9.43 -7.43 -12.82
CA PRO A 55 8.64 -7.82 -11.65
C PRO A 55 8.87 -6.94 -10.42
N ILE A 56 10.02 -6.27 -10.32
CA ILE A 56 10.35 -5.40 -9.19
C ILE A 56 9.32 -4.28 -8.98
N PHE A 57 8.59 -3.89 -10.02
CA PHE A 57 7.54 -2.87 -9.92
C PHE A 57 6.23 -3.36 -9.28
N THR A 58 6.16 -4.62 -8.84
CA THR A 58 4.94 -5.22 -8.24
C THR A 58 5.08 -5.60 -6.76
N VAL A 59 6.29 -5.49 -6.21
CA VAL A 59 6.66 -6.03 -4.88
C VAL A 59 5.95 -5.36 -3.70
N ILE A 60 5.52 -4.10 -3.84
CA ILE A 60 4.79 -3.31 -2.83
C ILE A 60 3.35 -3.01 -3.30
N ALA A 61 2.97 -3.45 -4.51
CA ALA A 61 1.66 -3.16 -5.10
C ALA A 61 0.45 -3.40 -4.17
N PRO A 62 0.41 -4.43 -3.31
CA PRO A 62 -0.70 -4.59 -2.37
C PRO A 62 -0.93 -3.36 -1.47
N ILE A 63 0.13 -2.72 -0.99
CA ILE A 63 0.01 -1.55 -0.11
C ILE A 63 -0.49 -0.34 -0.90
N SER A 64 0.04 -0.15 -2.10
CA SER A 64 -0.39 0.89 -3.04
C SER A 64 -1.86 0.74 -3.42
N ASN A 65 -2.32 -0.50 -3.59
CA ASN A 65 -3.72 -0.81 -3.86
C ASN A 65 -4.61 -0.44 -2.67
N SER A 66 -4.22 -0.76 -1.43
CA SER A 66 -4.99 -0.35 -0.25
C SER A 66 -5.10 1.18 -0.14
N ILE A 67 -4.02 1.91 -0.42
CA ILE A 67 -4.01 3.38 -0.46
C ILE A 67 -4.94 3.91 -1.57
N ARG A 68 -4.87 3.34 -2.77
CA ARG A 68 -5.77 3.67 -3.88
C ARG A 68 -7.23 3.34 -3.57
N GLY A 69 -7.49 2.20 -2.93
CA GLY A 69 -8.81 1.79 -2.51
C GLY A 69 -9.40 2.74 -1.47
N ALA A 70 -8.60 3.23 -0.54
CA ALA A 70 -9.03 4.25 0.43
C ALA A 70 -9.54 5.50 -0.29
N TYR A 71 -8.84 5.98 -1.33
CA TYR A 71 -9.32 7.08 -2.16
C TYR A 71 -10.64 6.75 -2.87
N VAL A 72 -10.73 5.59 -3.51
CA VAL A 72 -11.93 5.19 -4.27
C VAL A 72 -13.15 5.06 -3.37
N LEU A 73 -12.97 4.55 -2.15
CA LEU A 73 -14.04 4.34 -1.18
C LEU A 73 -14.50 5.63 -0.47
N THR A 74 -13.67 6.68 -0.44
CA THR A 74 -13.95 7.90 0.35
C THR A 74 -14.06 9.17 -0.49
N GLY A 75 -13.47 9.19 -1.68
CA GLY A 75 -13.32 10.38 -2.52
C GLY A 75 -12.32 11.41 -1.99
N ILE A 76 -11.61 11.13 -0.89
CA ILE A 76 -10.70 12.09 -0.24
C ILE A 76 -9.32 11.96 -0.88
N PRO A 77 -8.82 12.98 -1.60
CA PRO A 77 -7.61 12.84 -2.40
C PRO A 77 -6.30 13.00 -1.60
N ASN A 78 -6.35 13.57 -0.39
CA ASN A 78 -5.20 13.82 0.46
C ASN A 78 -5.50 13.37 1.89
N ALA A 79 -4.78 12.35 2.37
CA ALA A 79 -4.98 11.76 3.68
C ALA A 79 -3.81 10.84 4.07
N ILE A 80 -3.68 10.53 5.36
CA ILE A 80 -2.89 9.38 5.80
C ILE A 80 -3.78 8.14 5.73
N VAL A 81 -3.27 7.07 5.13
CA VAL A 81 -3.97 5.78 5.04
C VAL A 81 -3.26 4.76 5.94
N VAL A 82 -4.03 4.09 6.78
CA VAL A 82 -3.57 2.97 7.62
C VAL A 82 -4.26 1.71 7.14
N ASP A 83 -3.51 0.83 6.49
CA ASP A 83 -3.97 -0.50 6.09
C ASP A 83 -3.54 -1.54 7.13
N THR A 84 -4.48 -2.02 7.94
CA THR A 84 -4.22 -3.00 8.99
C THR A 84 -4.73 -4.37 8.59
N GLY A 85 -3.78 -5.31 8.44
CA GLY A 85 -4.06 -6.72 8.18
C GLY A 85 -3.98 -7.60 9.44
N GLY A 86 -3.60 -8.87 9.24
CA GLY A 86 -3.37 -9.81 10.33
C GLY A 86 -1.95 -9.77 10.92
N THR A 87 -0.95 -9.33 10.16
CA THR A 87 0.46 -9.35 10.60
C THR A 87 1.07 -7.97 10.75
N THR A 88 0.68 -7.05 9.86
CA THR A 88 1.33 -5.74 9.71
C THR A 88 0.25 -4.67 9.52
N SER A 89 0.50 -3.48 10.07
CA SER A 89 -0.16 -2.24 9.67
C SER A 89 0.76 -1.44 8.78
N ASN A 90 0.32 -1.11 7.57
CA ASN A 90 1.07 -0.28 6.65
C ASN A 90 0.48 1.13 6.66
N ILE A 91 1.32 2.13 6.91
CA ILE A 91 0.92 3.52 7.01
C ILE A 91 1.58 4.27 5.86
N GLY A 92 0.79 4.90 5.00
CA GLY A 92 1.27 5.69 3.87
C GLY A 92 0.45 6.96 3.69
N ALA A 93 0.92 7.86 2.84
CA ALA A 93 0.18 9.07 2.49
C ALA A 93 -0.46 8.93 1.11
N LEU A 94 -1.68 9.44 0.99
CA LEU A 94 -2.36 9.69 -0.26
C LEU A 94 -2.17 11.15 -0.63
N VAL A 95 -1.74 11.41 -1.86
CA VAL A 95 -1.57 12.75 -2.44
C VAL A 95 -2.23 12.77 -3.81
N ASN A 96 -3.20 13.65 -4.00
CA ASN A 96 -4.00 13.77 -5.23
C ASN A 96 -4.59 12.43 -5.71
N GLY A 97 -5.03 11.59 -4.77
CA GLY A 97 -5.64 10.28 -5.06
C GLY A 97 -4.62 9.18 -5.40
N TYR A 98 -3.32 9.43 -5.30
CA TYR A 98 -2.27 8.44 -5.53
C TYR A 98 -1.39 8.26 -4.29
N PRO A 99 -0.74 7.09 -4.11
CA PRO A 99 0.25 6.93 -3.06
C PRO A 99 1.39 7.93 -3.23
N ARG A 100 1.79 8.61 -2.15
CA ARG A 100 2.99 9.46 -2.14
C ARG A 100 4.21 8.60 -2.40
N GLU A 101 4.98 8.89 -3.45
CA GLU A 101 6.19 8.14 -3.77
C GLU A 101 7.34 8.49 -2.82
N ALA A 102 8.15 7.49 -2.47
CA ALA A 102 9.39 7.68 -1.74
C ALA A 102 10.54 8.05 -2.70
N LEU A 103 11.49 8.86 -2.22
CA LEU A 103 12.73 9.15 -2.96
C LEU A 103 13.65 7.93 -3.04
N GLU A 104 13.75 7.19 -1.93
CA GLU A 104 14.52 5.96 -1.77
C GLU A 104 13.71 5.00 -0.90
N ILE A 105 13.75 3.70 -1.23
CA ILE A 105 13.14 2.65 -0.41
C ILE A 105 14.17 1.58 -0.09
N GLU A 106 14.00 0.94 1.06
CA GLU A 106 14.77 -0.24 1.43
C GLU A 106 13.90 -1.49 1.31
N LEU A 107 14.30 -2.42 0.44
CA LEU A 107 13.65 -3.71 0.25
C LEU A 107 14.56 -4.81 0.78
N ALA A 108 14.13 -5.50 1.84
CA ALA A 108 14.89 -6.60 2.44
C ALA A 108 16.37 -6.25 2.75
N GLY A 109 16.61 -5.05 3.30
CA GLY A 109 17.96 -4.57 3.61
C GLY A 109 18.70 -3.92 2.43
N VAL A 110 18.07 -3.85 1.25
CA VAL A 110 18.69 -3.31 0.02
C VAL A 110 18.03 -2.01 -0.37
N ARG A 111 18.82 -0.93 -0.38
CA ARG A 111 18.36 0.39 -0.85
C ARG A 111 18.18 0.42 -2.36
N THR A 112 17.05 0.95 -2.80
CA THR A 112 16.68 1.08 -4.21
C THR A 112 15.95 2.39 -4.47
N ASN A 113 15.93 2.78 -5.74
CA ASN A 113 15.26 3.97 -6.24
C ASN A 113 14.09 3.61 -7.17
N ILE A 114 13.46 2.45 -6.96
CA ILE A 114 12.27 2.08 -7.73
C ILE A 114 11.08 2.92 -7.25
N ARG A 115 10.14 3.19 -8.16
CA ARG A 115 8.88 3.85 -7.79
C ARG A 115 8.11 2.96 -6.84
N ALA A 116 7.82 3.47 -5.65
CA ALA A 116 7.04 2.78 -4.64
C ALA A 116 6.52 3.80 -3.61
N PRO A 117 5.49 3.44 -2.84
CA PRO A 117 4.91 4.36 -1.89
C PRO A 117 5.87 4.54 -0.71
N ASP A 118 5.93 5.76 -0.19
CA ASP A 118 6.53 6.05 1.10
C ASP A 118 5.63 5.51 2.21
N ILE A 119 6.14 4.49 2.91
CA ILE A 119 5.36 3.73 3.88
C ILE A 119 6.16 3.44 5.14
N ILE A 120 5.44 3.38 6.26
CA ILE A 120 5.92 2.82 7.51
C ILE A 120 5.15 1.51 7.75
N ALA A 121 5.88 0.40 7.74
CA ALA A 121 5.36 -0.91 8.12
C ALA A 121 5.55 -1.12 9.62
N VAL A 122 4.45 -1.28 10.35
CA VAL A 122 4.44 -1.52 11.79
C VAL A 122 4.04 -2.98 12.03
N GLY A 123 4.86 -3.72 12.79
CA GLY A 123 4.57 -5.08 13.25
C GLY A 123 3.46 -5.15 14.32
N LEU A 124 2.40 -4.37 14.16
CA LEU A 124 1.25 -4.28 15.05
C LEU A 124 -0.02 -4.35 14.20
N ALA A 125 -0.72 -5.47 14.28
CA ALA A 125 -1.93 -5.75 13.51
C ALA A 125 -2.76 -6.84 14.22
N GLY A 126 -3.84 -7.32 13.59
CA GLY A 126 -4.82 -8.17 14.28
C GLY A 126 -4.24 -9.41 14.98
N GLY A 127 -3.32 -10.13 14.34
CA GLY A 127 -2.69 -11.34 14.87
C GLY A 127 -1.41 -11.11 15.67
N SER A 128 -0.98 -9.86 15.87
CA SER A 128 0.22 -9.56 16.66
C SER A 128 0.07 -10.11 18.08
N ILE A 129 1.07 -10.87 18.52
CA ILE A 129 1.09 -11.49 19.84
C ILE A 129 1.32 -10.41 20.89
N VAL A 130 0.54 -10.47 21.97
CA VAL A 130 0.64 -9.59 23.13
C VAL A 130 1.41 -10.33 24.22
N LYS A 131 2.49 -9.73 24.70
CA LYS A 131 3.24 -10.21 25.87
C LYS A 131 3.21 -9.14 26.94
N VAL A 132 2.97 -9.58 28.18
CA VAL A 132 3.00 -8.72 29.35
C VAL A 132 3.90 -9.39 30.38
N SER A 133 4.96 -8.72 30.79
CA SER A 133 5.91 -9.22 31.78
C SER A 133 6.33 -8.08 32.70
N ASN A 134 6.17 -8.23 34.01
CA ASN A 134 6.59 -7.24 35.03
C ASN A 134 6.12 -5.79 34.78
N GLY A 135 5.00 -5.60 34.09
CA GLY A 135 4.47 -4.28 33.72
C GLY A 135 4.90 -3.76 32.34
N ASP A 136 5.87 -4.41 31.70
CA ASP A 136 6.25 -4.12 30.31
C ASP A 136 5.26 -4.76 29.34
N ILE A 137 4.78 -3.96 28.39
CA ILE A 137 3.84 -4.37 27.35
C ILE A 137 4.58 -4.41 26.01
N GLU A 138 4.56 -5.57 25.37
CA GLU A 138 5.05 -5.77 24.01
C GLU A 138 3.91 -6.30 23.15
N VAL A 139 3.69 -5.68 21.98
CA VAL A 139 2.73 -6.15 20.99
C VAL A 139 3.42 -6.26 19.64
N GLY A 140 3.44 -7.49 19.10
CA GLY A 140 4.26 -7.85 17.95
C GLY A 140 5.76 -7.87 18.27
N PRO A 141 6.65 -7.94 17.27
CA PRO A 141 6.36 -8.05 15.84
C PRO A 141 5.88 -9.45 15.42
N ILE A 142 6.00 -10.45 16.31
CA ILE A 142 5.56 -11.82 16.04
C ILE A 142 4.02 -11.84 15.94
N SER A 143 3.49 -12.52 14.92
CA SER A 143 2.05 -12.63 14.69
C SER A 143 1.64 -14.07 14.37
N VAL A 144 0.45 -14.47 14.82
CA VAL A 144 -0.18 -15.74 14.42
C VAL A 144 -0.77 -15.68 13.01
N GLY A 145 -0.88 -14.48 12.41
CA GLY A 145 -1.32 -14.27 11.04
C GLY A 145 -2.66 -14.94 10.75
N TYR A 146 -2.70 -15.79 9.72
CA TYR A 146 -3.93 -16.50 9.31
C TYR A 146 -4.43 -17.51 10.36
N ARG A 147 -3.58 -17.92 11.33
CA ARG A 147 -3.96 -18.84 12.42
C ARG A 147 -4.69 -18.13 13.57
N LEU A 148 -5.04 -16.84 13.44
CA LEU A 148 -5.75 -16.09 14.47
C LEU A 148 -7.02 -16.81 14.98
N ILE A 149 -7.80 -17.41 14.08
CA ILE A 149 -9.05 -18.11 14.43
C ILE A 149 -8.83 -19.46 15.14
N GLU A 150 -7.60 -19.98 15.14
CA GLU A 150 -7.23 -21.24 15.80
C GLU A 150 -6.48 -20.95 17.12
N GLU A 151 -5.58 -19.98 17.11
CA GLU A 151 -4.64 -19.68 18.20
C GLU A 151 -5.16 -18.60 19.16
N GLY A 152 -6.04 -17.71 18.68
CA GLY A 152 -6.55 -16.58 19.45
C GLY A 152 -7.47 -17.01 20.59
N ILE A 153 -7.35 -16.35 21.74
CA ILE A 153 -8.09 -16.72 22.96
C ILE A 153 -9.59 -16.55 22.79
N ALA A 154 -10.03 -15.52 22.06
CA ALA A 154 -11.45 -15.32 21.74
C ALA A 154 -12.04 -16.52 20.99
N TRP A 155 -11.24 -17.27 20.22
CA TRP A 155 -11.65 -18.49 19.52
C TRP A 155 -11.42 -19.79 20.31
N GLY A 156 -10.82 -19.71 21.50
CA GLY A 156 -10.52 -20.86 22.34
C GLY A 156 -9.09 -21.40 22.22
N GLY A 157 -8.21 -20.68 21.51
CA GLY A 157 -6.77 -20.94 21.55
C GLY A 157 -6.10 -20.39 22.80
N ASN A 158 -4.76 -20.40 22.83
CA ASN A 158 -3.95 -20.05 24.00
C ASN A 158 -3.08 -18.80 23.82
N THR A 159 -3.14 -18.15 22.65
CA THR A 159 -2.29 -17.01 22.32
C THR A 159 -3.06 -15.71 22.43
N LEU A 160 -2.63 -14.82 23.32
CA LEU A 160 -3.23 -13.49 23.43
C LEU A 160 -2.77 -12.61 22.26
N THR A 161 -3.72 -12.09 21.48
CA THR A 161 -3.46 -11.27 20.29
C THR A 161 -4.01 -9.85 20.42
N ALA A 162 -3.57 -8.96 19.52
CA ALA A 162 -4.11 -7.61 19.44
C ALA A 162 -5.62 -7.58 19.13
N THR A 163 -6.13 -8.54 18.34
CA THR A 163 -7.57 -8.72 18.09
C THR A 163 -8.30 -9.13 19.37
N ASP A 164 -7.73 -10.04 20.18
CA ASP A 164 -8.31 -10.43 21.47
C ASP A 164 -8.48 -9.22 22.39
N ILE A 165 -7.46 -8.35 22.48
CA ILE A 165 -7.50 -7.12 23.27
C ILE A 165 -8.60 -6.18 22.76
N ALA A 166 -8.65 -5.91 21.44
CA ALA A 166 -9.64 -5.02 20.86
C ALA A 166 -11.09 -5.53 21.02
N LEU A 167 -11.30 -6.85 20.87
CA LEU A 167 -12.58 -7.51 21.13
C LEU A 167 -12.97 -7.42 22.61
N ALA A 168 -12.05 -7.75 23.52
CA ALA A 168 -12.31 -7.75 24.96
C ALA A 168 -12.61 -6.34 25.49
N LYS A 169 -11.93 -5.32 24.94
CA LYS A 169 -12.16 -3.89 25.17
C LYS A 169 -13.52 -3.40 24.66
N GLY A 170 -14.09 -4.09 23.67
CA GLY A 170 -15.29 -3.65 22.95
C GLY A 170 -15.01 -2.59 21.86
N ALA A 171 -13.75 -2.47 21.42
CA ALA A 171 -13.36 -1.55 20.35
C ALA A 171 -13.79 -2.07 18.96
N MET A 172 -13.95 -3.39 18.82
CA MET A 172 -14.38 -4.04 17.60
C MET A 172 -15.30 -5.23 17.88
N THR A 173 -16.01 -5.67 16.84
CA THR A 173 -16.84 -6.88 16.82
C THR A 173 -16.51 -7.68 15.57
N ILE A 174 -16.61 -9.01 15.66
CA ILE A 174 -16.44 -9.93 14.52
C ILE A 174 -17.67 -10.84 14.47
N GLU A 175 -18.25 -10.97 13.28
CA GLU A 175 -19.38 -11.86 13.01
C GLU A 175 -18.89 -13.30 12.80
N ASP A 176 -18.45 -13.94 13.89
CA ASP A 176 -18.10 -15.37 13.93
C ASP A 176 -18.67 -15.97 15.22
N SER A 177 -19.55 -16.96 15.10
CA SER A 177 -20.21 -17.61 16.24
C SER A 177 -19.24 -18.30 17.21
N ARG A 178 -18.01 -18.59 16.76
CA ARG A 178 -16.95 -19.19 17.59
C ARG A 178 -16.19 -18.15 18.40
N CYS A 179 -16.23 -16.88 17.98
CA CYS A 179 -15.55 -15.76 18.61
C CYS A 179 -16.29 -15.35 19.89
N LYS A 180 -15.63 -15.48 21.04
CA LYS A 180 -16.18 -15.19 22.37
C LYS A 180 -15.23 -14.29 23.15
N PRO A 181 -15.38 -12.95 23.06
CA PRO A 181 -14.52 -12.00 23.78
C PRO A 181 -14.52 -12.20 25.30
N GLU A 182 -15.56 -12.84 25.86
CA GLU A 182 -15.66 -13.21 27.27
C GLU A 182 -14.51 -14.11 27.72
N ARG A 183 -14.02 -15.00 26.85
CA ARG A 183 -12.87 -15.87 27.16
C ARG A 183 -11.64 -15.06 27.52
N VAL A 184 -11.40 -13.96 26.80
CA VAL A 184 -10.29 -13.04 27.07
C VAL A 184 -10.53 -12.31 28.40
N ARG A 185 -11.75 -11.80 28.62
CA ARG A 185 -12.12 -11.08 29.85
C ARG A 185 -12.04 -11.95 31.12
N GLN A 186 -12.14 -13.28 31.00
CA GLN A 186 -12.00 -14.20 32.12
C GLN A 186 -10.56 -14.40 32.59
N ILE A 187 -9.58 -14.21 31.70
CA ILE A 187 -8.16 -14.47 31.99
C ILE A 187 -7.31 -13.21 32.04
N VAL A 188 -7.70 -12.14 31.34
CA VAL A 188 -6.99 -10.86 31.30
C VAL A 188 -7.78 -9.83 32.11
N PRO A 189 -7.19 -9.24 33.16
CA PRO A 189 -7.85 -8.19 33.94
C PRO A 189 -8.23 -6.98 33.06
N ALA A 190 -9.39 -6.36 33.36
CA ALA A 190 -9.89 -5.21 32.60
C ALA A 190 -8.89 -4.05 32.53
N GLU A 191 -8.19 -3.75 33.63
CA GLU A 191 -7.16 -2.71 33.65
C GLU A 191 -6.00 -3.01 32.69
N LEU A 192 -5.63 -4.28 32.55
CA LEU A 192 -4.56 -4.69 31.62
C LEU A 192 -5.03 -4.61 30.17
N ILE A 193 -6.29 -4.98 29.89
CA ILE A 193 -6.90 -4.81 28.56
C ILE A 193 -6.83 -3.33 28.14
N GLU A 194 -7.23 -2.41 29.02
CA GLU A 194 -7.17 -0.96 28.77
C GLU A 194 -5.73 -0.49 28.53
N LYS A 195 -4.78 -0.90 29.38
CA LYS A 195 -3.36 -0.51 29.24
C LYS A 195 -2.77 -0.99 27.91
N VAL A 196 -3.00 -2.26 27.54
CA VAL A 196 -2.49 -2.81 26.28
C VAL A 196 -3.15 -2.14 25.08
N TYR A 197 -4.47 -1.91 25.12
CA TYR A 197 -5.18 -1.21 24.04
C TYR A 197 -4.63 0.21 23.84
N ASN A 198 -4.44 0.96 24.92
CA ASN A 198 -3.87 2.31 24.86
C ASN A 198 -2.42 2.32 24.34
N TYR A 199 -1.61 1.33 24.73
CA TYR A 199 -0.27 1.13 24.18
C TYR A 199 -0.31 0.91 22.66
N MET A 200 -1.22 0.06 22.18
CA MET A 200 -1.39 -0.20 20.74
C MET A 200 -1.79 1.08 19.98
N VAL A 201 -2.75 1.84 20.51
CA VAL A 201 -3.21 3.10 19.91
C VAL A 201 -2.08 4.13 19.88
N ALA A 202 -1.35 4.32 20.98
CA ALA A 202 -0.25 5.27 21.05
C ALA A 202 0.86 4.92 20.03
N LYS A 203 1.18 3.64 19.87
CA LYS A 203 2.15 3.16 18.87
C LYS A 203 1.67 3.41 17.45
N LEU A 204 0.37 3.28 17.17
CA LEU A 204 -0.19 3.64 15.88
C LEU A 204 -0.07 5.16 15.64
N GLU A 205 -0.50 5.98 16.60
CA GLU A 205 -0.45 7.44 16.53
C GLU A 205 0.97 7.97 16.26
N GLU A 206 1.98 7.42 16.95
CA GLU A 206 3.38 7.77 16.73
C GLU A 206 3.81 7.51 15.28
N ASN A 207 3.44 6.37 14.71
CA ASN A 207 3.81 6.03 13.34
C ASN A 207 2.98 6.78 12.29
N ILE A 208 1.74 7.17 12.61
CA ILE A 208 0.97 8.13 11.80
C ILE A 208 1.68 9.48 11.78
N ASP A 209 2.20 9.94 12.92
CA ASP A 209 2.88 11.23 12.97
C ASP A 209 4.19 11.24 12.18
N ARG A 210 4.96 10.15 12.25
CA ARG A 210 6.22 9.97 11.50
C ARG A 210 6.06 10.03 9.98
N ILE A 211 4.90 9.68 9.43
CA ILE A 211 4.68 9.72 7.97
C ILE A 211 4.23 11.11 7.49
N LYS A 212 3.79 12.01 8.37
CA LYS A 212 3.38 13.35 7.97
C LYS A 212 4.59 14.18 7.57
N THR A 213 4.38 15.11 6.64
CA THR A 213 5.40 16.10 6.25
C THR A 213 5.29 17.39 7.06
N ARG A 214 4.19 17.57 7.80
CA ARG A 214 3.87 18.76 8.57
C ARG A 214 3.24 18.35 9.92
N PRO A 215 3.38 19.16 10.96
CA PRO A 215 2.79 18.87 12.27
C PRO A 215 1.26 19.07 12.31
N ASP A 216 0.69 19.69 11.28
CA ASP A 216 -0.75 19.94 11.17
C ASP A 216 -1.56 18.62 11.20
N PRO A 217 -2.72 18.56 11.87
CA PRO A 217 -3.57 17.37 11.84
C PRO A 217 -4.08 17.07 10.42
N GLU A 218 -3.90 15.82 9.98
CA GLU A 218 -4.38 15.32 8.69
C GLU A 218 -5.56 14.37 8.87
N THR A 219 -6.39 14.22 7.82
CA THR A 219 -7.44 13.18 7.79
C THR A 219 -6.77 11.81 7.74
N VAL A 220 -7.22 10.88 8.59
CA VAL A 220 -6.73 9.50 8.63
C VAL A 220 -7.81 8.56 8.11
N ILE A 221 -7.50 7.72 7.13
CA ILE A 221 -8.39 6.70 6.59
C ILE A 221 -7.90 5.33 7.04
N LEU A 222 -8.75 4.59 7.75
CA LEU A 222 -8.46 3.24 8.22
C LEU A 222 -9.05 2.21 7.25
N VAL A 223 -8.21 1.33 6.72
CA VAL A 223 -8.59 0.25 5.79
C VAL A 223 -7.95 -1.09 6.16
N GLY A 224 -8.36 -2.16 5.48
CA GLY A 224 -7.95 -3.53 5.80
C GLY A 224 -8.85 -4.17 6.86
N GLY A 225 -8.85 -5.51 6.91
CA GLY A 225 -9.74 -6.26 7.81
C GLY A 225 -9.51 -5.97 9.29
N GLY A 226 -8.29 -5.62 9.68
CA GLY A 226 -7.94 -5.24 11.05
C GLY A 226 -8.25 -3.77 11.39
N SER A 227 -8.64 -2.92 10.43
CA SER A 227 -9.00 -1.50 10.71
C SER A 227 -10.10 -1.33 11.75
N ALA A 228 -10.92 -2.37 11.95
CA ALA A 228 -11.99 -2.40 12.93
C ALA A 228 -11.48 -2.19 14.37
N MET A 229 -10.24 -2.61 14.67
CA MET A 229 -9.64 -2.57 16.02
C MET A 229 -9.31 -1.15 16.50
N TRP A 230 -9.11 -0.22 15.58
CA TRP A 230 -8.67 1.13 15.90
C TRP A 230 -9.83 2.05 16.31
N PRO A 231 -9.57 3.02 17.20
CA PRO A 231 -10.61 3.92 17.69
C PRO A 231 -11.05 4.90 16.59
N LYS A 232 -12.26 5.45 16.76
CA LYS A 232 -12.82 6.49 15.88
C LYS A 232 -12.16 7.87 16.04
N LYS A 233 -11.26 8.02 17.00
CA LYS A 233 -10.49 9.25 17.26
C LYS A 233 -9.06 8.85 17.54
N LEU A 234 -8.12 9.51 16.87
CA LEU A 234 -6.68 9.34 17.04
C LEU A 234 -6.10 10.73 17.33
N ARG A 235 -5.18 10.80 18.27
CA ARG A 235 -4.44 12.03 18.57
C ARG A 235 -3.64 12.46 17.34
N GLY A 236 -3.67 13.75 17.04
CA GLY A 236 -2.98 14.31 15.88
C GLY A 236 -3.66 14.01 14.53
N ALA A 237 -4.81 13.34 14.51
CA ALA A 237 -5.67 13.25 13.33
C ALA A 237 -6.72 14.37 13.35
N LYS A 238 -6.98 14.99 12.21
CA LYS A 238 -8.08 15.95 12.04
C LYS A 238 -9.44 15.25 12.22
N GLU A 239 -9.56 14.10 11.58
CA GLU A 239 -10.69 13.19 11.65
C GLU A 239 -10.21 11.78 11.28
N VAL A 240 -10.96 10.77 11.70
CA VAL A 240 -10.69 9.37 11.38
C VAL A 240 -11.88 8.80 10.63
N ILE A 241 -11.62 8.29 9.44
CA ILE A 241 -12.63 7.75 8.53
C ILE A 241 -12.37 6.26 8.34
N ARG A 242 -13.40 5.44 8.47
CA ARG A 242 -13.37 4.02 8.14
C ARG A 242 -14.54 3.73 7.19
N PRO A 243 -14.31 3.61 5.87
CA PRO A 243 -15.38 3.35 4.93
C PRO A 243 -16.02 1.98 5.18
N GLU A 244 -17.28 1.78 4.79
CA GLU A 244 -18.03 0.54 5.00
C GLU A 244 -17.29 -0.69 4.42
N ALA A 245 -16.77 -0.56 3.20
CA ALA A 245 -15.99 -1.59 2.51
C ALA A 245 -14.48 -1.53 2.83
N ALA A 246 -14.07 -0.97 3.98
CA ALA A 246 -12.67 -0.82 4.38
C ALA A 246 -11.85 -2.12 4.26
N GLN A 247 -12.43 -3.27 4.61
CA GLN A 247 -11.78 -4.57 4.51
C GLN A 247 -11.38 -4.97 3.07
N TYR A 248 -12.04 -4.39 2.06
CA TYR A 248 -11.83 -4.70 0.65
C TYR A 248 -11.00 -3.66 -0.08
N ALA A 249 -10.44 -2.66 0.62
CA ALA A 249 -9.73 -1.54 -0.01
C ALA A 249 -8.63 -1.99 -0.99
N ASN A 250 -7.86 -3.03 -0.64
CA ASN A 250 -6.85 -3.58 -1.54
C ASN A 250 -7.45 -4.05 -2.88
N ALA A 251 -8.49 -4.89 -2.82
CA ALA A 251 -9.15 -5.41 -4.02
C ALA A 251 -9.81 -4.29 -4.83
N VAL A 252 -10.46 -3.33 -4.15
CA VAL A 252 -11.07 -2.16 -4.80
C VAL A 252 -10.01 -1.32 -5.52
N GLY A 253 -8.88 -1.05 -4.86
CA GLY A 253 -7.78 -0.29 -5.46
C GLY A 253 -7.16 -0.99 -6.66
N ALA A 254 -6.98 -2.31 -6.60
CA ALA A 254 -6.48 -3.10 -7.72
C ALA A 254 -7.46 -3.09 -8.91
N ALA A 255 -8.75 -3.27 -8.65
CA ALA A 255 -9.79 -3.36 -9.68
C ALA A 255 -10.08 -2.01 -10.37
N THR A 256 -9.75 -0.90 -9.72
CA THR A 256 -9.99 0.48 -10.23
C THR A 256 -8.70 1.20 -10.62
N ALA A 257 -7.56 0.51 -10.57
CA ALA A 257 -6.29 1.06 -10.97
C ALA A 257 -6.29 1.39 -12.48
N LEU A 258 -5.65 2.51 -12.81
CA LEU A 258 -5.49 2.97 -14.18
C LEU A 258 -4.20 2.41 -14.77
N ILE A 259 -4.13 2.27 -16.09
CA ILE A 259 -2.85 1.98 -16.76
C ILE A 259 -1.95 3.18 -16.60
N GLY A 260 -0.70 2.92 -16.20
CA GLY A 260 0.31 3.94 -15.98
C GLY A 260 1.52 3.76 -16.89
N ALA A 261 2.03 4.86 -17.43
CA ALA A 261 3.33 4.91 -18.08
C ALA A 261 4.13 6.10 -17.57
N THR A 262 5.41 5.87 -17.31
CA THR A 262 6.34 6.91 -16.87
C THR A 262 7.54 6.94 -17.79
N VAL A 263 7.90 8.12 -18.26
CA VAL A 263 9.08 8.35 -19.10
C VAL A 263 9.97 9.36 -18.41
N GLU A 264 11.27 9.06 -18.38
CA GLU A 264 12.31 9.95 -17.89
C GLU A 264 13.28 10.25 -19.03
N LYS A 265 13.58 11.53 -19.25
CA LYS A 265 14.55 11.99 -20.25
C LYS A 265 15.39 13.15 -19.72
N ALA A 266 16.67 13.16 -20.07
CA ALA A 266 17.55 14.28 -19.81
C ALA A 266 17.55 15.24 -21.00
N PHE A 267 17.52 16.54 -20.73
CA PHE A 267 17.60 17.61 -21.72
C PHE A 267 18.61 18.66 -21.25
N SER A 268 19.15 19.42 -22.19
CA SER A 268 19.89 20.65 -21.92
C SER A 268 19.02 21.84 -22.34
N TYR A 269 18.75 22.76 -21.40
CA TYR A 269 17.90 23.93 -21.69
C TYR A 269 18.56 24.99 -22.56
N ASP A 270 19.87 24.92 -22.75
CA ASP A 270 20.57 25.74 -23.74
C ASP A 270 20.18 25.36 -25.18
N SER A 271 19.76 24.11 -25.39
CA SER A 271 19.42 23.58 -26.72
C SER A 271 17.92 23.31 -26.92
N THR A 272 17.21 22.93 -25.85
CA THR A 272 15.80 22.57 -25.90
C THR A 272 15.01 23.40 -24.90
N LYS A 273 14.02 24.17 -25.36
CA LYS A 273 13.16 24.95 -24.46
C LYS A 273 12.41 24.03 -23.49
N ARG A 274 12.20 24.50 -22.26
CA ARG A 274 11.48 23.79 -21.19
C ARG A 274 10.16 23.17 -21.65
N GLU A 275 9.29 23.97 -22.28
CA GLU A 275 7.97 23.52 -22.75
C GLU A 275 8.10 22.39 -23.80
N GLN A 276 9.09 22.49 -24.68
CA GLN A 276 9.36 21.48 -25.69
C GLN A 276 9.88 20.18 -25.07
N ALA A 277 10.77 20.27 -24.08
CA ALA A 277 11.27 19.10 -23.34
C ALA A 277 10.13 18.35 -22.63
N ILE A 278 9.23 19.08 -21.96
CA ILE A 278 8.04 18.51 -21.32
C ILE A 278 7.11 17.87 -22.36
N SER A 279 6.85 18.57 -23.47
CA SER A 279 5.98 18.07 -24.54
C SER A 279 6.52 16.78 -25.18
N ILE A 280 7.83 16.69 -25.43
CA ILE A 280 8.46 15.49 -25.99
C ILE A 280 8.32 14.31 -25.03
N THR A 281 8.64 14.50 -23.75
CA THR A 281 8.53 13.44 -22.74
C THR A 281 7.08 13.01 -22.53
N ARG A 282 6.15 13.96 -22.50
CA ARG A 282 4.72 13.69 -22.40
C ARG A 282 4.21 12.85 -23.56
N ALA A 283 4.50 13.23 -24.80
CA ALA A 283 4.05 12.50 -25.98
C ALA A 283 4.55 11.05 -25.99
N GLU A 284 5.79 10.80 -25.53
CA GLU A 284 6.29 9.43 -25.38
C GLU A 284 5.58 8.67 -24.25
N ALA A 285 5.29 9.33 -23.13
CA ALA A 285 4.55 8.71 -22.03
C ALA A 285 3.11 8.34 -22.43
N GLU A 286 2.42 9.22 -23.15
CA GLU A 286 1.09 8.96 -23.72
C GLU A 286 1.13 7.76 -24.69
N LYS A 287 2.11 7.73 -25.59
CA LYS A 287 2.30 6.60 -26.51
C LYS A 287 2.50 5.28 -25.76
N LYS A 288 3.37 5.25 -24.74
CA LYS A 288 3.61 4.05 -23.93
C LYS A 288 2.39 3.62 -23.13
N ALA A 289 1.57 4.56 -22.64
CA ALA A 289 0.33 4.23 -21.95
C ALA A 289 -0.64 3.52 -22.90
N VAL A 290 -0.79 4.02 -24.13
CA VAL A 290 -1.64 3.39 -25.16
C VAL A 290 -1.11 2.02 -25.56
N GLU A 291 0.20 1.88 -25.78
CA GLU A 291 0.85 0.58 -26.06
C GLU A 291 0.65 -0.43 -24.91
N ALA A 292 0.53 0.05 -23.67
CA ALA A 292 0.24 -0.75 -22.48
C ALA A 292 -1.26 -1.09 -22.31
N GLY A 293 -2.14 -0.59 -23.19
CA GLY A 293 -3.58 -0.90 -23.20
C GLY A 293 -4.49 0.25 -22.75
N ALA A 294 -3.97 1.45 -22.49
CA ALA A 294 -4.79 2.59 -22.07
C ALA A 294 -5.69 3.09 -23.22
N ASP A 295 -6.91 3.52 -22.89
CA ASP A 295 -7.80 4.21 -23.82
C ASP A 295 -7.25 5.62 -24.10
N PRO A 296 -6.87 5.94 -25.36
CA PRO A 296 -6.32 7.24 -25.74
C PRO A 296 -7.21 8.43 -25.35
N SER A 297 -8.53 8.24 -25.31
CA SER A 297 -9.49 9.31 -24.99
C SER A 297 -9.53 9.66 -23.49
N THR A 298 -8.91 8.82 -22.65
CA THR A 298 -8.95 8.96 -21.18
C THR A 298 -7.59 9.33 -20.58
N LEU A 299 -6.58 9.56 -21.42
CA LEU A 299 -5.23 9.88 -20.97
C LEU A 299 -5.21 11.22 -20.25
N GLN A 300 -4.53 11.24 -19.10
CA GLN A 300 -4.23 12.46 -18.36
C GLN A 300 -2.81 12.39 -17.80
N VAL A 301 -2.19 13.56 -17.70
CA VAL A 301 -0.89 13.70 -17.05
C VAL A 301 -1.11 13.69 -15.53
N ALA A 302 -0.61 12.66 -14.86
CA ALA A 302 -0.70 12.54 -13.40
C ALA A 302 0.37 13.40 -12.72
N GLU A 303 1.56 13.46 -13.32
CA GLU A 303 2.72 14.12 -12.70
C GLU A 303 3.72 14.57 -13.77
N VAL A 304 4.31 15.74 -13.54
CA VAL A 304 5.49 16.24 -14.23
C VAL A 304 6.50 16.66 -13.19
N GLU A 305 7.65 15.99 -13.18
CA GLU A 305 8.76 16.29 -12.27
C GLU A 305 9.97 16.75 -13.09
N GLU A 306 10.62 17.80 -12.61
CA GLU A 306 11.79 18.39 -13.22
C GLU A 306 12.91 18.48 -12.19
N VAL A 307 13.99 17.73 -12.43
CA VAL A 307 15.13 17.65 -11.52
C VAL A 307 16.35 18.24 -12.21
N ALA A 308 16.88 19.33 -11.65
CA ALA A 308 18.11 19.93 -12.13
C ALA A 308 19.30 18.97 -12.01
N MET A 309 20.18 18.96 -13.02
CA MET A 309 21.39 18.15 -13.06
C MET A 309 22.61 19.07 -13.08
N PRO A 310 22.94 19.74 -11.95
CA PRO A 310 23.92 20.82 -11.91
C PRO A 310 25.35 20.40 -12.26
N TYR A 311 25.64 19.09 -12.21
CA TYR A 311 26.93 18.51 -12.58
C TYR A 311 27.07 18.25 -14.09
N LEU A 312 26.04 18.51 -14.90
CA LEU A 312 26.08 18.42 -16.35
C LEU A 312 26.02 19.82 -16.98
N PRO A 313 26.78 20.07 -18.07
CA PRO A 313 26.78 21.36 -18.74
C PRO A 313 25.43 21.66 -19.41
N GLY A 314 25.21 22.95 -19.67
CA GLY A 314 24.11 23.42 -20.51
C GLY A 314 22.74 23.44 -19.84
N ASN A 315 22.68 23.81 -18.55
CA ASN A 315 21.45 23.83 -17.76
C ASN A 315 20.68 22.52 -17.89
N ALA A 316 21.38 21.42 -17.66
CA ALA A 316 20.81 20.09 -17.84
C ALA A 316 19.72 19.81 -16.81
N VAL A 317 18.63 19.23 -17.27
CA VAL A 317 17.50 18.80 -16.44
C VAL A 317 17.08 17.40 -16.80
N LYS A 318 16.56 16.66 -15.82
CA LYS A 318 15.84 15.42 -16.04
C LYS A 318 14.35 15.70 -15.90
N ILE A 319 13.62 15.49 -16.99
CA ILE A 319 12.15 15.58 -17.03
C ILE A 319 11.58 14.18 -16.88
N ARG A 320 10.70 14.00 -15.91
CA ARG A 320 9.88 12.80 -15.72
C ARG A 320 8.42 13.19 -15.96
N VAL A 321 7.72 12.43 -16.79
CA VAL A 321 6.27 12.57 -16.98
C VAL A 321 5.59 11.24 -16.73
N LYS A 322 4.55 11.24 -15.89
CA LYS A 322 3.66 10.11 -15.64
C LYS A 322 2.31 10.39 -16.30
N VAL A 323 1.87 9.46 -17.13
CA VAL A 323 0.56 9.48 -17.79
C VAL A 323 -0.23 8.28 -17.29
N ILE A 324 -1.51 8.51 -17.04
CA ILE A 324 -2.47 7.49 -16.61
C ILE A 324 -3.70 7.50 -17.51
N GLY A 325 -4.34 6.35 -17.69
CA GLY A 325 -5.58 6.23 -18.46
C GLY A 325 -6.38 4.98 -18.09
N LYS A 326 -7.68 4.97 -18.40
CA LYS A 326 -8.52 3.79 -18.19
C LYS A 326 -8.08 2.66 -19.11
N LEU A 327 -8.21 1.43 -18.64
CA LEU A 327 -8.03 0.25 -19.49
C LEU A 327 -9.03 0.30 -20.65
N LYS A 328 -8.55 0.16 -21.89
CA LYS A 328 -9.40 0.04 -23.06
C LYS A 328 -10.02 -1.36 -23.08
N LEU A 329 -11.29 -1.45 -22.66
CA LEU A 329 -12.05 -2.70 -22.77
C LEU A 329 -12.26 -3.04 -24.26
N ARG A 330 -12.01 -4.29 -24.62
CA ARG A 330 -12.25 -4.81 -25.97
C ARG A 330 -13.67 -5.34 -26.09
#